data_AF-A0AAW7KKF2-F1
#
_entry.id   AF-A0AAW7KKF2-F1
#
_cell.length_a   1.000
_cell.length_b   1.000
_cell.length_c   1.000
_cell.angle_alpha   90.00
_cell.angle_beta   90.00
_cell.angle_gamma   90.00
#
_symmetry.space_group_name_H-M   'P 1'
#
loop_
_entity.id
_entity.type
_entity.pdbx_description
1 polymer ?
#
loop_
_entity_poly.entity_id
_entity_poly.type
_entity_poly.pdbx_seq_one_letter_code
_entity_poly.pdbx_strand_id
1 'polypeptide(L)'
;MRGFLLFIGYSSYIGSMGDGLLGLYALWVLISNELALLSLSLNDFLAQYVEFIFWVKQVAFYVMPRGFANWLFGIPAIIYFPVRILMSLVIGWWAFKKAAQLKS
;
A
#
# COMPACT_ATOMS: atom_id res chain seq x y z
N MET A 1 -13.58 -0.19 22.77
CA MET A 1 -13.78 0.20 21.34
C MET A 1 -12.80 1.28 20.88
N ARG A 2 -12.54 2.33 21.68
CA ARG A 2 -11.58 3.39 21.34
C ARG A 2 -10.17 2.89 20.99
N GLY A 3 -9.62 1.95 21.77
CA GLY A 3 -8.28 1.40 21.52
C GLY A 3 -8.13 0.71 20.15
N PHE A 4 -9.15 -0.04 19.70
CA PHE A 4 -9.16 -0.68 18.38
C PHE A 4 -9.15 0.34 17.24
N LEU A 5 -9.92 1.43 17.36
CA LEU A 5 -9.93 2.50 16.36
C LEU A 5 -8.60 3.27 16.32
N LEU A 6 -7.98 3.51 17.48
CA LEU A 6 -6.64 4.10 17.53
C LEU A 6 -5.61 3.17 16.86
N PHE A 7 -5.69 1.86 17.09
CA PHE A 7 -4.83 0.89 16.42
C PHE A 7 -4.96 0.98 14.90
N ILE A 8 -6.19 1.00 14.36
CA ILE A 8 -6.43 1.17 12.91
C ILE A 8 -5.87 2.51 12.41
N GLY A 9 -6.08 3.58 13.17
CA GLY A 9 -5.57 4.91 12.83
C GLY A 9 -4.04 4.93 12.68
N TYR A 10 -3.34 4.44 13.71
CA TYR A 10 -1.87 4.38 13.71
C TYR A 10 -1.32 3.38 12.68
N SER A 11 -1.95 2.21 12.51
CA SER A 11 -1.52 1.23 11.50
C SER A 11 -1.64 1.79 10.09
N SER A 12 -2.70 2.56 9.82
CA SER A 12 -2.91 3.20 8.52
C SER A 12 -1.88 4.30 8.26
N TYR A 13 -1.55 5.10 9.27
CA TYR A 13 -0.53 6.14 9.16
C TYR A 13 0.87 5.54 8.92
N ILE A 14 1.29 4.56 9.74
CA ILE A 14 2.58 3.89 9.58
C ILE A 14 2.65 3.16 8.23
N GLY A 15 1.57 2.47 7.84
CA GLY A 15 1.47 1.81 6.55
C GLY A 15 1.66 2.79 5.38
N SER A 16 1.03 3.97 5.45
CA SER A 16 1.16 5.00 4.41
C SER A 16 2.58 5.57 4.30
N MET A 17 3.35 5.63 5.39
CA MET A 17 4.78 5.99 5.31
C MET A 17 5.58 4.92 4.57
N GLY A 18 5.32 3.64 4.86
CA GLY A 18 5.94 2.51 4.15
C GLY A 18 5.62 2.53 2.67
N ASP A 19 4.34 2.71 2.31
CA ASP A 19 3.91 2.85 0.92
C ASP A 19 4.53 4.08 0.23
N GLY A 20 4.75 5.17 0.96
CA GLY A 20 5.47 6.35 0.47
C GLY A 20 6.92 6.06 0.12
N LEU A 21 7.65 5.36 1.01
CA LEU A 21 9.03 4.94 0.74
C LEU A 21 9.11 3.98 -0.45
N LEU A 22 8.18 3.01 -0.54
CA LEU A 22 8.12 2.09 -1.67
C LEU A 22 7.76 2.81 -2.98
N GLY A 23 6.87 3.80 -2.94
CA GLY A 23 6.55 4.63 -4.10
C GLY A 23 7.74 5.46 -4.59
N LEU A 24 8.49 6.08 -3.67
CA LEU A 24 9.73 6.79 -4.00
C LEU A 24 10.80 5.84 -4.55
N TYR A 25 10.90 4.64 -4.00
CA TYR A 25 11.83 3.64 -4.50
C TYR A 25 11.45 3.15 -5.90
N ALA A 26 10.16 2.94 -6.17
CA ALA A 26 9.68 2.62 -7.51
C ALA A 26 9.99 3.74 -8.52
N LEU A 27 9.82 5.01 -8.13
CA LEU A 27 10.24 6.16 -8.94
C LEU A 27 11.73 6.15 -9.23
N TRP A 28 12.54 5.93 -8.19
CA TRP A 28 13.99 5.87 -8.33
C TRP A 28 14.41 4.78 -9.31
N VAL A 29 13.82 3.59 -9.22
CA VAL A 29 14.06 2.47 -10.14
C VAL A 29 13.69 2.83 -11.57
N LEU A 30 12.52 3.45 -11.78
CA LEU A 30 12.07 3.88 -13.11
C LEU A 30 13.05 4.85 -13.76
N ILE A 31 13.49 5.86 -13.00
CA ILE A 31 14.44 6.88 -13.48
C ILE A 31 15.82 6.26 -13.75
N SER A 32 16.30 5.42 -12.83
CA SER A 32 17.65 4.82 -12.91
C SER A 32 17.81 3.83 -14.05
N ASN A 33 16.72 3.21 -14.51
CA ASN A 33 16.72 2.22 -15.58
C ASN A 33 16.10 2.76 -16.89
N GLU A 34 15.84 4.07 -16.99
CA GLU A 34 15.20 4.72 -18.14
C GLU A 34 13.88 4.06 -18.58
N LEU A 35 13.14 3.51 -17.62
CA LEU A 35 11.89 2.81 -17.87
C LEU A 35 10.75 3.79 -18.08
N ALA A 36 9.79 3.43 -18.93
CA ALA A 36 8.54 4.18 -19.06
C ALA A 36 7.78 4.15 -17.73
N LEU A 37 7.21 5.29 -17.32
CA LEU A 37 6.56 5.48 -16.01
C LEU A 37 5.57 4.38 -15.61
N LEU A 38 4.83 3.83 -16.58
CA LEU A 38 3.77 2.83 -16.35
C LEU A 38 4.20 1.39 -16.66
N SER A 39 5.45 1.17 -17.03
CA SER A 39 5.95 -0.14 -17.43
C SER A 39 6.22 -1.08 -16.25
N LEU A 40 6.50 -0.52 -15.07
CA LEU A 40 6.84 -1.29 -13.88
C LEU A 40 5.58 -1.65 -13.08
N SER A 41 5.13 -2.90 -13.25
CA SER A 41 4.00 -3.44 -12.48
C SER A 41 4.34 -3.59 -11.00
N LEU A 42 3.34 -3.58 -10.13
CA LEU A 42 3.52 -3.85 -8.70
C LEU A 42 4.13 -5.25 -8.48
N ASN A 43 3.71 -6.23 -9.27
CA ASN A 43 4.27 -7.58 -9.22
C ASN A 43 5.79 -7.56 -9.45
N ASP A 44 6.23 -6.96 -10.55
CA ASP A 44 7.62 -7.01 -10.97
C ASP A 44 8.48 -6.14 -10.06
N PHE A 45 7.94 -5.01 -9.61
CA PHE A 45 8.59 -4.19 -8.60
C PHE A 45 8.88 -4.98 -7.31
N LEU A 46 7.86 -5.66 -6.77
CA LEU A 46 8.03 -6.43 -5.55
C LEU A 46 8.92 -7.66 -5.75
N ALA A 47 8.84 -8.33 -6.90
CA ALA A 47 9.65 -9.51 -7.17
C ALA A 47 11.13 -9.18 -7.39
N GLN A 48 11.44 -8.08 -8.09
CA GLN A 48 12.81 -7.78 -8.54
C GLN A 48 13.55 -6.82 -7.61
N TYR A 49 12.84 -5.91 -6.94
CA TYR A 49 13.47 -4.83 -6.16
C TYR A 49 13.13 -4.91 -4.66
N VAL A 50 12.05 -5.60 -4.29
CA VAL A 50 11.56 -5.63 -2.91
C VAL A 50 11.17 -7.04 -2.46
N GLU A 51 11.99 -8.03 -2.82
CA GLU A 51 11.69 -9.46 -2.65
C GLU A 51 11.32 -9.83 -1.21
N PHE A 52 11.92 -9.15 -0.22
CA PHE A 52 11.67 -9.40 1.20
C PHE A 52 10.19 -9.24 1.63
N ILE A 53 9.39 -8.45 0.90
CA ILE A 53 7.94 -8.34 1.11
C ILE A 53 7.10 -9.05 0.05
N PHE A 54 7.69 -9.74 -0.93
CA PHE A 54 6.94 -10.38 -2.01
C PHE A 54 5.91 -11.41 -1.51
N TRP A 55 6.10 -11.96 -0.30
CA TRP A 55 5.13 -12.82 0.38
C TRP A 55 3.73 -12.18 0.54
N VAL A 56 3.60 -10.84 0.55
CA VAL A 56 2.28 -10.19 0.57
C VAL A 56 1.41 -10.54 -0.64
N LYS A 57 2.02 -10.96 -1.75
CA LYS A 57 1.29 -11.51 -2.90
C LYS A 57 0.54 -12.77 -2.54
N GLN A 58 1.17 -13.70 -1.83
CA GLN A 58 0.52 -14.94 -1.40
C GLN A 58 -0.63 -14.66 -0.44
N VAL A 59 -0.43 -13.73 0.50
CA VAL A 59 -1.48 -13.29 1.41
C VAL A 59 -2.65 -12.68 0.65
N ALA A 60 -2.39 -11.85 -0.36
CA ALA A 60 -3.44 -11.29 -1.18
C ALA A 60 -4.28 -12.39 -1.87
N PHE A 61 -3.64 -13.38 -2.51
CA PHE A 61 -4.36 -14.52 -3.10
C PHE A 61 -5.15 -15.36 -2.10
N TYR A 62 -4.77 -15.34 -0.82
CA TYR A 62 -5.50 -16.02 0.23
C TYR A 62 -6.75 -15.26 0.68
N VAL A 63 -6.68 -13.92 0.74
CA VAL A 63 -7.77 -13.09 1.29
C VAL A 63 -8.75 -12.53 0.25
N MET A 64 -8.37 -12.51 -1.04
CA MET A 64 -9.21 -11.93 -2.10
C MET A 64 -9.33 -12.84 -3.34
N PRO A 65 -10.37 -12.66 -4.17
CA PRO A 65 -10.55 -13.46 -5.39
C PRO A 65 -9.34 -13.37 -6.32
N ARG A 66 -8.95 -14.51 -6.92
CA ARG A 66 -7.75 -14.61 -7.78
C ARG A 66 -7.71 -13.56 -8.90
N GLY A 67 -8.84 -13.31 -9.56
CA GLY A 67 -8.93 -12.30 -10.62
C GLY A 67 -8.65 -10.88 -10.12
N PHE A 68 -9.13 -10.54 -8.92
CA PHE A 68 -8.89 -9.25 -8.31
C PHE A 68 -7.43 -9.10 -7.85
N ALA A 69 -6.85 -10.14 -7.24
CA ALA A 69 -5.43 -10.14 -6.88
C ALA A 69 -4.54 -9.97 -8.12
N ASN A 70 -4.79 -10.72 -9.19
CA ASN A 70 -4.06 -10.58 -10.45
C ASN A 70 -4.13 -9.16 -11.01
N TRP A 71 -5.33 -8.57 -11.02
CA TRP A 71 -5.51 -7.18 -11.45
C TRP A 71 -4.71 -6.20 -10.57
N LEU A 72 -4.80 -6.35 -9.24
CA LEU A 72 -4.11 -5.49 -8.27
C LEU A 72 -2.59 -5.49 -8.47
N PHE A 73 -1.99 -6.67 -8.64
CA PHE A 73 -0.54 -6.80 -8.87
C PHE A 73 -0.11 -6.39 -10.29
N GLY A 74 -1.04 -6.27 -11.23
CA GLY A 74 -0.78 -5.74 -12.56
C GLY A 74 -0.77 -4.21 -12.63
N ILE A 75 -1.24 -3.51 -11.59
CA ILE A 75 -1.24 -2.04 -11.56
C ILE A 75 0.22 -1.55 -11.53
N PRO A 76 0.57 -0.49 -12.29
CA PRO A 76 1.87 0.14 -12.20
C PRO A 76 2.17 0.57 -10.75
N ALA A 77 3.36 0.22 -10.25
CA ALA A 77 3.76 0.52 -8.87
C ALA A 77 3.60 2.02 -8.55
N ILE A 78 3.91 2.88 -9.51
CA ILE A 78 3.80 4.34 -9.37
C ILE A 78 2.37 4.85 -9.21
N ILE A 79 1.37 4.11 -9.70
CA ILE A 79 -0.05 4.43 -9.50
C ILE A 79 -0.54 3.79 -8.20
N TYR A 80 -0.14 2.55 -7.94
CA TYR A 80 -0.60 1.77 -6.80
C TYR A 80 -0.30 2.46 -5.46
N PHE A 81 0.95 2.88 -5.23
CA PHE A 81 1.34 3.44 -3.92
C PHE A 81 0.64 4.75 -3.59
N PRO A 82 0.54 5.75 -4.48
CA PRO A 82 -0.24 6.97 -4.21
C PRO A 82 -1.71 6.70 -3.89
N VAL A 83 -2.36 5.81 -4.65
CA VAL A 83 -3.76 5.43 -4.38
C VAL A 83 -3.89 4.79 -3.00
N ARG A 84 -2.95 3.89 -2.64
CA ARG A 84 -2.94 3.21 -1.35
C ARG A 84 -2.70 4.17 -0.17
N ILE A 85 -1.81 5.15 -0.34
CA ILE A 85 -1.56 6.20 0.66
C ILE A 85 -2.83 7.00 0.89
N LEU A 86 -3.50 7.46 -0.18
CA LEU A 86 -4.74 8.22 -0.06
C LEU A 86 -5.83 7.42 0.67
N MET A 87 -6.04 6.16 0.29
CA MET A 87 -6.99 5.28 0.97
C MET A 87 -6.65 5.09 2.44
N SER A 88 -5.38 4.85 2.77
CA SER A 88 -4.91 4.65 4.15
C SER A 88 -5.08 5.92 4.99
N LEU A 89 -4.81 7.10 4.44
CA LEU A 89 -5.02 8.36 5.13
C LEU A 89 -6.51 8.63 5.41
N VAL A 90 -7.39 8.34 4.45
CA VAL A 90 -8.85 8.48 4.63
C VAL A 90 -9.35 7.55 5.73
N ILE A 91 -8.94 6.27 5.71
CA ILE A 91 -9.32 5.29 6.73
C ILE A 91 -8.76 5.69 8.10
N GLY A 92 -7.49 6.08 8.16
CA GLY A 92 -6.84 6.49 9.40
C GLY A 92 -7.50 7.73 10.00
N TRP A 93 -7.76 8.75 9.19
CA TRP A 93 -8.47 9.96 9.61
C TRP A 93 -9.88 9.65 10.14
N TRP A 94 -10.64 8.81 9.42
CA TRP A 94 -11.95 8.36 9.87
C TRP A 94 -11.88 7.63 11.21
N ALA A 95 -10.91 6.72 11.38
CA ALA A 95 -10.72 5.95 12.60
C ALA A 95 -10.37 6.86 13.79
N PHE A 96 -9.47 7.83 13.61
CA PHE A 96 -9.15 8.82 14.65
C PHE A 96 -10.35 9.69 15.01
N LYS A 97 -11.12 10.17 14.03
CA LYS A 97 -12.33 10.96 14.26
C LYS A 97 -13.35 10.17 15.08
N LYS A 98 -13.55 8.89 14.78
CA LYS A 98 -14.45 8.02 15.55
C LYS A 98 -13.91 7.70 16.94
N ALA A 99 -12.61 7.48 17.09
CA ALA A 99 -11.98 7.26 18.40
C ALA A 99 -12.13 8.49 19.31
N ALA A 100 -12.06 9.70 18.76
CA ALA A 100 -12.22 10.94 19.52
C ALA A 100 -13.66 11.18 20.02
N GLN A 101 -14.66 10.64 19.32
CA GLN A 101 -16.08 10.73 19.72
C GLN A 101 -16.45 9.76 20.85
N LEU A 102 -15.63 8.73 21.09
CA LEU A 102 -15.84 7.79 22.18
C LEU A 102 -15.20 8.36 23.45
N LYS A 103 -16.03 8.65 24.47
CA LYS A 103 -15.53 8.98 25.82
C LYS A 103 -14.71 7.80 26.35
N SER A 104 -13.66 8.14 27.11
CA SER A 104 -12.79 7.17 27.78
C SER A 104 -13.57 6.24 28.69
#